data_AF-A0A2M7FQA6-F1
#
_entry.id   AF-A0A2M7FQA6-F1
#
_cell.length_a   1.000
_cell.length_b   1.000
_cell.length_c   1.000
_cell.angle_alpha   90.00
_cell.angle_beta   90.00
_cell.angle_gamma   90.00
#
_symmetry.space_group_name_H-M   'P 1'
#
loop_
_entity.id
_entity.type
_entity.pdbx_description
1 polymer ?
#
loop_
_entity_poly.entity_id
_entity_poly.type
_entity_poly.pdbx_seq_one_letter_code
_entity_poly.pdbx_strand_id
1 'polypeptide(L)'
;MLRYMLDTNIVIYVIKQKPLSALKLFNQEAGHMAISSITLAELLHGAEKSNAPARSLAVVEDFCSRLEVLPYGPKAAQHYGSIRS
;
A
#
# COMPACT_ATOMS: atom_id res chain seq x y z
N MET A 1 10.95 13.11 -4.87
CA MET A 1 9.57 13.63 -4.79
C MET A 1 8.63 12.46 -5.06
N LEU A 2 7.52 12.35 -4.33
CA LEU A 2 6.53 11.29 -4.58
C LEU A 2 5.94 11.40 -6.00
N ARG A 3 5.83 10.26 -6.68
CA ARG A 3 5.34 10.15 -8.05
C ARG A 3 4.24 9.11 -8.21
N TYR A 4 4.28 8.05 -7.40
CA TYR A 4 3.35 6.92 -7.51
C TYR A 4 2.63 6.68 -6.19
N MET A 5 1.32 6.43 -6.26
CA MET A 5 0.53 5.94 -5.14
C MET A 5 0.09 4.51 -5.47
N LEU A 6 0.52 3.54 -4.66
CA LEU A 6 0.23 2.13 -4.90
C LEU A 6 -1.16 1.77 -4.39
N ASP A 7 -1.90 0.97 -5.16
CA ASP A 7 -3.14 0.35 -4.71
C ASP A 7 -2.87 -0.92 -3.91
N THR A 8 -3.90 -1.45 -3.25
CA THR A 8 -3.79 -2.62 -2.39
C THR A 8 -3.38 -3.88 -3.15
N ASN A 9 -3.82 -4.05 -4.40
CA ASN A 9 -3.46 -5.21 -5.21
C ASN A 9 -1.98 -5.21 -5.59
N ILE A 10 -1.43 -4.06 -6.00
CA ILE A 10 -0.01 -3.94 -6.32
C ILE A 10 0.85 -4.21 -5.09
N VAL A 11 0.45 -3.70 -3.92
CA VAL A 11 1.15 -4.03 -2.66
C VAL A 11 1.15 -5.54 -2.42
N ILE A 12 0.00 -6.21 -2.56
CA ILE A 12 -0.11 -7.67 -2.40
C ILE A 12 0.77 -8.41 -3.41
N TYR A 13 0.83 -7.96 -4.67
CA TYR A 13 1.66 -8.58 -5.70
C TYR A 13 3.15 -8.46 -5.39
N VAL A 14 3.59 -7.30 -4.90
CA VAL A 14 4.98 -7.07 -4.48
C VAL A 14 5.33 -7.95 -3.27
N ILE A 15 4.47 -7.98 -2.24
CA ILE A 15 4.65 -8.82 -1.05
C ILE A 15 4.73 -10.31 -1.43
N LYS A 16 3.85 -10.77 -2.33
CA LYS A 16 3.83 -12.17 -2.82
C LYS A 16 4.91 -12.45 -3.86
N GLN A 17 5.67 -11.45 -4.30
CA GLN A 17 6.68 -11.54 -5.35
C GLN A 17 6.14 -12.13 -6.65
N LYS A 18 4.87 -11.86 -6.96
CA LYS A 18 4.15 -12.43 -8.10
C LYS A 18 3.30 -11.36 -8.80
N PRO A 19 3.65 -10.98 -10.04
CA PRO A 19 4.85 -11.39 -10.79
C PRO A 19 6.14 -10.79 -10.22
N LEU A 20 7.29 -11.44 -10.44
CA LEU A 20 8.61 -10.92 -10.01
C LEU A 20 8.94 -9.55 -10.63
N SER A 21 8.35 -9.23 -11.78
CA SER A 21 8.47 -7.91 -12.41
C SER A 21 7.90 -6.79 -11.54
N ALA A 22 6.85 -7.05 -10.76
CA ALA A 22 6.28 -6.06 -9.84
C ALA A 22 7.27 -5.70 -8.73
N LEU A 23 7.93 -6.71 -8.14
CA LEU A 23 8.98 -6.47 -7.14
C LEU A 23 10.18 -5.72 -7.73
N LYS A 24 10.60 -6.07 -8.96
CA LYS A 24 11.70 -5.38 -9.64
C LYS A 24 11.39 -3.89 -9.84
N LEU A 25 10.20 -3.57 -10.33
CA LEU A 25 9.78 -2.19 -10.55
C LEU A 25 9.63 -1.42 -9.23
N PHE A 26 9.07 -2.05 -8.21
CA PHE A 26 8.99 -1.49 -6.86
C PHE A 26 10.37 -1.07 -6.34
N ASN A 27 11.37 -1.95 -6.46
CA ASN A 27 12.72 -1.62 -6.02
C ASN A 27 13.38 -0.51 -6.86
N GLN A 28 13.04 -0.39 -8.14
CA GLN A 28 13.55 0.68 -9.02
C GLN A 28 12.99 2.06 -8.65
N GLU A 29 11.73 2.12 -8.21
CA GLU A 29 11.04 3.37 -7.86
C GLU A 29 11.05 3.66 -6.35
N ALA A 30 11.92 2.98 -5.59
CA ALA A 30 12.06 3.17 -4.15
C ALA A 30 12.32 4.64 -3.81
N GLY A 31 11.57 5.19 -2.85
CA GLY A 31 11.63 6.61 -2.46
C GLY A 31 10.77 7.56 -3.31
N HIS A 32 10.11 7.07 -4.37
CA HIS A 32 9.14 7.84 -5.16
C HIS A 32 7.69 7.34 -5.00
N MET A 33 7.46 6.40 -4.08
CA MET A 33 6.19 5.71 -3.91
C MET A 33 5.58 5.98 -2.53
N ALA A 34 4.25 6.00 -2.49
CA ALA A 34 3.45 6.09 -1.28
C ALA A 34 2.25 5.15 -1.33
N ILE A 35 1.61 4.94 -0.18
CA ILE A 35 0.27 4.32 -0.09
C ILE A 35 -0.68 5.25 0.65
N SER A 36 -1.98 5.11 0.39
CA SER A 36 -3.02 5.76 1.19
C SER A 36 -3.18 5.05 2.54
N SER A 37 -3.56 5.79 3.58
CA SER A 37 -3.99 5.21 4.86
C SER A 37 -5.16 4.24 4.72
N ILE A 38 -5.97 4.36 3.65
CA ILE A 38 -7.04 3.40 3.33
C ILE A 38 -6.45 2.05 2.90
N THR A 39 -5.45 2.06 2.02
CA THR A 39 -4.74 0.84 1.60
C THR A 39 -4.05 0.18 2.79
N LEU A 40 -3.43 0.96 3.69
CA LEU A 40 -2.87 0.42 4.93
C LEU A 40 -3.94 -0.29 5.77
N ALA A 41 -5.12 0.30 5.93
CA ALA A 41 -6.21 -0.32 6.69
C ALA A 41 -6.66 -1.66 6.08
N GLU A 42 -6.75 -1.75 4.75
CA GLU A 42 -7.08 -3.01 4.06
C GLU A 42 -6.00 -4.08 4.26
N LEU A 43 -4.72 -3.69 4.20
CA LEU A 43 -3.60 -4.61 4.41
C LEU A 43 -3.58 -5.17 5.83
N LEU A 44 -3.76 -4.31 6.84
CA LEU A 44 -3.84 -4.74 8.25
C LEU A 44 -5.05 -5.65 8.47
N HIS A 45 -6.21 -5.30 7.91
CA HIS A 45 -7.39 -6.15 7.98
C HIS A 45 -7.16 -7.53 7.35
N GLY A 46 -6.50 -7.58 6.20
CA GLY A 46 -6.13 -8.83 5.53
C GLY A 46 -5.10 -9.64 6.31
N ALA A 47 -4.14 -8.98 6.96
CA ALA A 47 -3.13 -9.62 7.80
C ALA A 47 -3.76 -10.29 9.03
N GLU A 48 -4.65 -9.59 9.74
CA GLU A 48 -5.37 -10.09 10.91
C GLU A 48 -6.24 -11.31 10.60
N LYS A 49 -6.85 -11.34 9.41
CA LYS A 49 -7.67 -12.47 8.95
C LYS A 49 -6.87 -13.65 8.37
N SER A 50 -5.56 -13.53 8.27
CA SER A 50 -4.73 -14.55 7.63
C SER A 50 -4.56 -15.80 8.51
N ASN A 51 -4.11 -16.90 7.92
CA ASN A 51 -3.78 -18.14 8.66
C ASN A 51 -2.58 -17.99 9.62
N ALA A 52 -1.83 -16.88 9.54
CA ALA A 52 -0.69 -16.59 10.40
C ALA A 52 -0.59 -15.07 10.68
N PRO A 53 -1.48 -14.50 11.53
CA PRO A 53 -1.64 -13.06 11.70
C PRO A 53 -0.35 -12.33 12.06
N ALA A 54 0.39 -12.80 13.08
CA ALA A 54 1.64 -12.18 13.53
C ALA A 54 2.69 -12.08 12.42
N ARG A 55 2.82 -13.13 11.59
CA ARG A 55 3.74 -13.14 10.45
C ARG A 55 3.27 -12.16 9.37
N SER A 56 1.98 -12.14 9.05
CA SER A 56 1.43 -11.26 8.03
C SER A 56 1.54 -9.78 8.44
N LEU A 57 1.30 -9.46 9.71
CA LEU A 57 1.46 -8.10 10.24
C LEU A 57 2.90 -7.62 10.14
N ALA A 58 3.87 -8.45 10.56
CA ALA A 58 5.29 -8.10 10.44
C ALA A 58 5.72 -7.83 8.98
N VAL A 59 5.15 -8.57 8.01
CA VAL A 59 5.40 -8.33 6.59
C VAL A 59 4.80 -7.00 6.12
N VAL A 60 3.57 -6.66 6.56
CA VAL A 60 2.94 -5.37 6.24
C VAL A 60 3.73 -4.21 6.86
N GLU A 61 4.19 -4.35 8.10
CA GLU A 61 5.01 -3.34 8.78
C GLU A 61 6.37 -3.12 8.08
N ASP A 62 7.11 -4.19 7.75
CA ASP A 62 8.36 -4.07 7.00
C ASP A 62 8.13 -3.42 5.63
N PHE A 63 7.06 -3.80 4.94
CA PHE A 63 6.72 -3.21 3.65
C PHE A 63 6.42 -1.71 3.76
N CYS A 64 5.61 -1.31 4.74
CA CYS A 64 5.25 0.09 4.96
C CYS A 64 6.42 0.93 5.45
N SER A 65 7.42 0.34 6.12
CA SER A 65 8.63 1.07 6.56
C SER A 65 9.44 1.65 5.39
N ARG A 66 9.24 1.15 4.16
CA ARG A 66 9.95 1.55 2.94
C ARG A 66 9.17 2.59 2.12
N LEU A 67 7.98 2.99 2.57
CA LEU A 67 7.04 3.83 1.84
C LEU A 67 6.53 4.97 2.72
N GLU A 68 6.10 6.05 2.09
CA GLU A 68 5.34 7.07 2.78
C GLU A 68 3.86 6.66 2.86
N VAL A 69 3.26 6.73 4.05
CA VAL A 69 1.82 6.50 4.24
C VAL A 69 1.13 7.86 4.30
N LEU A 70 0.35 8.18 3.28
CA LEU A 70 -0.34 9.46 3.17
C LEU A 70 -1.73 9.39 3.84
N PRO A 71 -2.08 10.37 4.70
CA PRO A 71 -3.37 10.39 5.36
C PRO A 71 -4.52 10.71 4.39
N TYR A 72 -5.65 10.03 4.55
CA TYR A 72 -6.88 10.40 3.87
C TYR A 72 -7.54 11.62 4.56
N GLY A 73 -7.15 12.82 4.13
CA GLY A 73 -7.61 14.10 4.70
C GLY A 73 -8.73 14.79 3.90
N PRO A 74 -9.15 15.99 4.33
CA PRO A 74 -10.26 16.74 3.72
C PRO A 74 -10.12 16.97 2.21
N LYS A 75 -8.90 17.24 1.71
CA LYS A 75 -8.65 17.41 0.26
C LYS A 75 -8.99 16.14 -0.53
N ALA A 76 -8.53 14.98 -0.05
CA ALA A 76 -8.85 13.69 -0.67
C ALA A 76 -10.36 13.40 -0.63
N ALA A 77 -11.02 13.71 0.49
CA ALA A 77 -12.47 13.58 0.62
C ALA A 77 -13.25 14.47 -0.35
N GLN A 78 -12.80 15.70 -0.59
CA GLN A 78 -13.40 16.59 -1.58
C GLN A 78 -13.29 16.02 -3.00
N HIS A 79 -12.09 15.57 -3.40
CA HIS A 79 -11.90 14.93 -4.71
C HIS A 79 -12.79 13.70 -4.88
N TYR A 80 -12.91 12.85 -3.85
CA TYR A 80 -13.81 11.71 -3.88
C TYR A 80 -15.27 12.12 -4.12
N GLY A 81 -15.75 13.15 -3.42
CA GLY A 81 -17.11 13.67 -3.61
C GLY A 81 -17.38 14.11 -5.06
N SER A 82 -16.43 14.81 -5.68
CA SER A 82 -16.55 15.23 -7.08
C SER A 82 -16.45 14.09 -8.10
N ILE A 83 -15.73 13.01 -7.77
CA ILE A 83 -15.61 11.83 -8.66
C ILE A 83 -16.89 10.99 -8.62
N ARG A 84 -17.60 10.98 -7.49
CA ARG A 84 -18.79 10.15 -7.25
C ARG A 84 -20.14 10.87 -7.44
N SER A 85 -20.13 12.16 -7.72
CA SER A 85 -21.34 12.94 -8.07
C SER A 85 -21.78 12.67 -9.49
#